data_AF-A0A496B734-F1
#
_entry.id   AF-A0A496B734-F1
#
_cell.length_a   1.000
_cell.length_b   1.000
_cell.length_c   1.000
_cell.angle_alpha   90.00
_cell.angle_beta   90.00
_cell.angle_gamma   90.00
#
_symmetry.space_group_name_H-M   'P 1'
#
loop_
_entity.id
_entity.type
_entity.pdbx_description
1 polymer ?
#
loop_
_entity_poly.entity_id
_entity_poly.type
_entity_poly.pdbx_seq_one_letter_code
_entity_poly.pdbx_strand_id
1 'polypeptide(L)'
;MIPTEVVLSPESYAEIIAELSETHQSDSITESRVALHLALDVTVRERNTDNLIVKELVPNPCPVCHRQLTFLREAIARFEDDSRSLIRCQMGHRYRGQLRVFQISIREGVRETEKSVRICPECGSESIQYLGPSEMLCLDCDWDSGLEVRFQPRAR
;
A
#
# COMPACT_ATOMS: atom_id res chain seq x y z
N MET A 1 -7.75 -5.54 9.31
CA MET A 1 -8.05 -4.93 7.99
C MET A 1 -7.25 -5.66 6.92
N ILE A 2 -7.78 -5.85 5.71
CA ILE A 2 -7.02 -6.40 4.57
C ILE A 2 -7.38 -5.68 3.26
N PRO A 3 -6.42 -5.50 2.34
CA PRO A 3 -6.72 -5.05 0.99
C PRO A 3 -7.54 -6.11 0.24
N THR A 4 -8.59 -5.70 -0.47
CA THR A 4 -9.44 -6.63 -1.22
C THR A 4 -9.52 -6.29 -2.70
N GLU A 5 -9.51 -5.02 -3.03
CA GLU A 5 -9.68 -4.52 -4.40
C GLU A 5 -8.80 -3.29 -4.58
N VAL A 6 -8.30 -3.10 -5.80
CA VAL A 6 -7.71 -1.85 -6.25
C VAL A 6 -8.59 -1.21 -7.31
N VAL A 7 -8.95 0.05 -7.09
CA VAL A 7 -9.62 0.89 -8.08
C VAL A 7 -8.55 1.72 -8.74
N LEU A 8 -8.44 1.65 -10.06
CA LEU A 8 -7.44 2.37 -10.83
C LEU A 8 -8.11 3.34 -11.79
N SER A 9 -7.45 4.47 -12.02
CA SER A 9 -7.73 5.32 -13.17
C SER A 9 -7.30 4.63 -14.47
N PRO A 10 -7.89 4.98 -15.63
CA PRO A 10 -7.53 4.35 -16.89
C PRO A 10 -6.06 4.61 -17.25
N GLU A 11 -5.53 5.76 -16.84
CA GLU A 11 -4.13 6.11 -17.03
C GLU A 11 -3.18 5.18 -16.24
N SER A 12 -3.42 5.01 -14.93
CA SER A 12 -2.60 4.13 -14.09
C SER A 12 -2.72 2.66 -14.53
N TYR A 13 -3.91 2.23 -14.95
CA TYR A 13 -4.11 0.88 -15.47
C TYR A 13 -3.30 0.64 -16.75
N ALA A 14 -3.24 1.63 -17.66
CA ALA A 14 -2.44 1.54 -18.88
C ALA A 14 -0.93 1.48 -18.60
N GLU A 15 -0.44 2.22 -17.60
CA GLU A 15 0.96 2.16 -17.13
C GLU A 15 1.33 0.75 -16.66
N ILE A 16 0.48 0.12 -15.84
CA ILE A 16 0.71 -1.26 -15.35
C ILE A 16 0.72 -2.26 -16.51
N ILE A 17 -0.19 -2.12 -17.48
CA ILE A 17 -0.18 -2.98 -18.67
C ILE A 17 1.13 -2.82 -19.45
N ALA A 18 1.59 -1.59 -19.67
CA ALA A 18 2.83 -1.33 -20.39
C ALA A 18 4.03 -2.00 -19.70
N GLU A 19 4.18 -1.81 -18.38
CA GLU A 19 5.25 -2.42 -17.59
C GLU A 19 5.22 -3.96 -17.64
N LEU A 20 4.02 -4.55 -17.52
CA LEU A 20 3.87 -6.00 -17.60
C LEU A 20 4.15 -6.54 -19.01
N SER A 21 3.81 -5.79 -20.06
CA SER A 21 4.05 -6.18 -21.44
C SER A 21 5.55 -6.21 -21.74
N GLU A 22 6.29 -5.21 -21.25
CA GLU A 22 7.75 -5.17 -21.33
C GLU A 22 8.39 -6.33 -20.57
N THR A 23 7.90 -6.62 -19.36
CA THR A 23 8.45 -7.67 -18.50
C THR A 23 8.18 -9.08 -19.02
N HIS A 24 7.01 -9.32 -19.60
CA HIS A 24 6.57 -10.66 -20.00
C HIS A 24 6.66 -10.95 -21.50
N GLN A 25 7.14 -10.00 -22.33
CA GLN A 25 7.28 -10.15 -23.80
C GLN A 25 6.04 -10.76 -24.45
N SER A 26 4.85 -10.29 -24.03
CA SER A 26 3.56 -10.88 -24.42
C SER A 26 2.64 -9.80 -24.96
N ASP A 27 2.14 -10.04 -26.17
CA ASP A 27 1.31 -9.08 -26.93
C ASP A 27 -0.13 -8.96 -26.39
N SER A 28 -0.55 -9.79 -25.43
CA SER A 28 -1.90 -9.70 -24.86
C SER A 28 -1.90 -9.86 -23.34
N ILE A 29 -2.01 -8.75 -22.64
CA ILE A 29 -2.27 -8.73 -21.19
C ILE A 29 -3.76 -8.53 -20.99
N THR A 30 -4.37 -9.50 -20.31
CA THR A 30 -5.76 -9.44 -19.91
C THR A 30 -5.89 -8.85 -18.51
N GLU A 31 -7.07 -8.33 -18.18
CA GLU A 31 -7.39 -7.85 -16.84
C GLU A 31 -7.13 -8.89 -15.75
N SER A 32 -7.40 -10.18 -16.03
CA SER A 32 -7.10 -11.28 -15.10
C SER A 32 -5.60 -11.44 -14.82
N ARG A 33 -4.72 -11.12 -15.78
CA ARG A 33 -3.26 -11.12 -15.55
C ARG A 33 -2.84 -9.96 -14.65
N VAL A 34 -3.45 -8.80 -14.82
CA VAL A 34 -3.21 -7.64 -13.94
C VAL A 34 -3.66 -7.94 -12.52
N ALA A 35 -4.87 -8.49 -12.35
CA ALA A 35 -5.38 -8.92 -11.04
C ALA A 35 -4.50 -9.99 -10.38
N LEU A 36 -4.00 -10.95 -11.16
CA LEU A 36 -3.06 -11.96 -10.68
C LEU A 36 -1.73 -11.34 -10.24
N HIS A 37 -1.19 -10.41 -11.02
CA HIS A 37 0.05 -9.72 -10.70
C HIS A 37 -0.06 -8.91 -9.40
N LEU A 38 -1.18 -8.21 -9.22
CA LEU A 38 -1.45 -7.40 -8.03
C LEU A 38 -1.97 -8.22 -6.84
N ALA A 39 -2.28 -9.51 -7.03
CA ALA A 39 -2.94 -10.38 -6.06
C ALA A 39 -4.22 -9.75 -5.44
N LEU A 40 -4.92 -8.94 -6.22
CA LEU A 40 -6.09 -8.16 -5.85
C LEU A 40 -7.07 -8.09 -7.02
N ASP A 41 -8.36 -7.97 -6.70
CA ASP A 41 -9.35 -7.64 -7.72
C ASP A 41 -9.08 -6.23 -8.23
N VAL A 42 -9.23 -6.02 -9.54
CA VAL A 42 -8.95 -4.74 -10.20
C VAL A 42 -10.24 -4.20 -10.78
N THR A 43 -10.52 -2.94 -10.49
CA THR A 43 -11.64 -2.21 -11.10
C THR A 43 -11.11 -0.92 -11.72
N VAL A 44 -11.40 -0.68 -13.00
CA VAL A 44 -11.04 0.58 -13.66
C VAL A 44 -12.22 1.55 -13.58
N ARG A 45 -12.00 2.75 -13.03
CA ARG A 45 -13.02 3.81 -12.89
C ARG A 45 -12.50 5.16 -13.41
N GLU A 46 -13.26 6.23 -13.20
CA GLU A 46 -13.01 7.58 -13.72
C GLU A 46 -11.56 8.10 -13.52
N ARG A 47 -11.22 9.20 -14.19
CA ARG A 47 -9.90 9.82 -14.05
C ARG A 47 -9.61 10.21 -12.60
N ASN A 48 -8.38 9.99 -12.16
CA ASN A 48 -7.85 10.28 -10.81
C ASN A 48 -8.38 9.40 -9.66
N THR A 49 -9.03 8.27 -9.93
CA THR A 49 -9.49 7.35 -8.88
C THR A 49 -8.52 6.19 -8.68
N ASP A 50 -7.32 6.47 -8.18
CA ASP A 50 -6.39 5.41 -7.76
C ASP A 50 -6.56 5.18 -6.26
N ASN A 51 -7.31 4.14 -5.89
CA ASN A 51 -7.68 3.84 -4.52
C ASN A 51 -7.49 2.35 -4.20
N LEU A 52 -7.01 2.07 -3.00
CA LEU A 52 -7.01 0.73 -2.42
C LEU A 52 -8.25 0.57 -1.54
N ILE A 53 -9.07 -0.43 -1.85
CA ILE A 53 -10.22 -0.80 -1.03
C ILE A 53 -9.75 -1.78 0.05
N VAL A 54 -9.94 -1.38 1.30
CA VAL A 54 -9.56 -2.17 2.46
C VAL A 54 -10.81 -2.52 3.26
N LYS A 55 -10.96 -3.80 3.57
CA LYS A 55 -12.10 -4.32 4.32
C LYS A 55 -11.70 -4.78 5.72
N GLU A 56 -12.61 -4.61 6.66
CA GLU A 56 -12.43 -5.01 8.06
C GLU A 56 -13.69 -5.64 8.64
N LEU A 57 -13.53 -6.81 9.26
CA LEU A 57 -14.58 -7.42 10.08
C LEU A 57 -14.46 -6.94 11.53
N VAL A 58 -15.57 -6.44 12.06
CA VAL A 58 -15.67 -5.96 13.45
C VAL A 58 -16.84 -6.65 14.15
N PRO A 59 -16.68 -7.21 15.35
CA PRO A 59 -15.45 -7.22 16.16
C PRO A 59 -14.43 -8.26 15.69
N ASN A 60 -13.16 -7.88 15.71
CA ASN A 60 -12.00 -8.76 15.60
C ASN A 60 -10.93 -8.20 16.57
N PRO A 61 -10.52 -8.93 17.63
CA PRO A 61 -10.66 -10.37 17.87
C PRO A 61 -12.08 -10.84 18.21
N CYS A 62 -12.29 -12.16 18.17
CA CYS A 62 -13.56 -12.80 18.51
C CYS A 62 -14.02 -12.42 19.92
N PRO A 63 -15.26 -11.94 20.13
CA PRO A 63 -15.72 -11.51 21.45
C PRO A 63 -15.95 -12.66 22.43
N VAL A 64 -16.03 -13.91 21.95
CA VAL A 64 -16.27 -15.11 22.78
C VAL A 64 -14.98 -15.76 23.25
N CYS A 65 -14.00 -15.91 22.36
CA CYS A 65 -12.74 -16.60 22.67
C CYS A 65 -11.49 -15.72 22.59
N HIS A 66 -11.64 -14.44 22.27
CA HIS A 66 -10.59 -13.43 22.19
C HIS A 66 -9.44 -13.72 21.22
N ARG A 67 -9.58 -14.75 20.37
CA ARG A 67 -8.62 -15.04 19.30
C ARG A 67 -8.85 -14.13 18.11
N GLN A 68 -7.75 -13.67 17.50
CA GLN A 68 -7.79 -12.96 16.22
C GLN A 68 -8.33 -13.87 15.12
N LEU A 69 -9.11 -13.27 14.21
CA LEU A 69 -9.53 -13.94 13.00
C LEU A 69 -8.32 -14.07 12.04
N THR A 70 -7.99 -15.30 11.70
CA THR A 70 -7.11 -15.68 10.58
C THR A 70 -7.92 -15.93 9.31
N PHE A 71 -7.27 -15.98 8.14
CA PHE A 71 -7.90 -16.18 6.82
C PHE A 71 -9.01 -15.14 6.56
N LEU A 72 -8.62 -13.86 6.68
CA LEU A 72 -9.57 -12.74 6.66
C LEU A 72 -10.28 -12.58 5.31
N ARG A 73 -9.62 -12.93 4.18
CA ARG A 73 -10.24 -12.87 2.83
C ARG A 73 -11.44 -13.80 2.77
N GLU A 74 -11.23 -15.05 3.16
CA GLU A 74 -12.25 -16.09 3.17
C GLU A 74 -13.35 -15.79 4.20
N ALA A 75 -12.98 -15.23 5.35
CA ALA A 75 -13.94 -14.80 6.36
C ALA A 75 -14.83 -13.65 5.86
N ILE A 76 -14.27 -12.67 5.14
CA ILE A 76 -15.00 -11.56 4.53
C ILE A 76 -15.92 -12.07 3.44
N ALA A 77 -15.43 -12.89 2.50
CA ALA A 77 -16.25 -13.46 1.43
C ALA A 77 -17.48 -14.21 1.99
N ARG A 78 -17.28 -15.05 3.00
CA ARG A 78 -18.40 -15.73 3.68
C ARG A 78 -19.36 -14.79 4.39
N PHE A 79 -18.86 -13.69 4.95
CA PHE A 79 -19.70 -12.68 5.61
C PHE A 79 -20.54 -11.90 4.59
N GLU A 80 -19.98 -11.61 3.41
CA GLU A 80 -20.68 -10.94 2.32
C GLU A 80 -21.77 -11.84 1.70
N ASP A 81 -21.52 -13.15 1.59
CA ASP A 81 -22.51 -14.12 1.14
C ASP A 81 -23.61 -14.42 2.18
N ASP A 82 -23.33 -14.24 3.48
CA ASP A 82 -24.28 -14.51 4.57
C ASP A 82 -25.15 -13.29 4.90
N SER A 83 -26.40 -13.33 4.45
CA SER A 83 -27.44 -12.34 4.81
C SER A 83 -27.68 -12.14 6.32
N ARG A 84 -27.16 -13.01 7.19
CA ARG A 84 -27.38 -12.97 8.64
C ARG A 84 -26.40 -12.07 9.40
N SER A 85 -25.40 -11.50 8.72
CA SER A 85 -24.36 -10.63 9.32
C SER A 85 -23.65 -11.29 10.52
N LEU A 86 -23.36 -12.59 10.40
CA LEU A 86 -22.66 -13.37 11.42
C LEU A 86 -21.22 -13.63 11.02
N ILE A 87 -20.29 -13.35 11.91
CA ILE A 87 -18.89 -13.75 11.80
C ILE A 87 -18.71 -15.11 12.48
N ARG A 88 -17.98 -16.01 11.82
CA ARG A 88 -17.57 -17.31 12.38
C ARG A 88 -16.06 -17.31 12.62
N CYS A 89 -15.61 -17.49 13.87
CA CYS A 89 -14.18 -17.66 14.15
C CYS A 89 -13.70 -19.10 13.88
N GLN A 90 -12.37 -19.30 13.91
CA GLN A 90 -11.71 -20.58 13.67
C GLN A 90 -12.12 -21.66 14.70
N MET A 91 -12.48 -21.23 15.91
CA MET A 91 -12.98 -22.12 16.97
C MET A 91 -14.46 -22.47 16.81
N GLY A 92 -15.14 -21.96 15.79
CA GLY A 92 -16.55 -22.25 15.50
C GLY A 92 -17.57 -21.34 16.17
N HIS A 93 -17.16 -20.38 17.01
CA HIS A 93 -18.08 -19.39 17.59
C HIS A 93 -18.67 -18.51 16.50
N ARG A 94 -19.97 -18.23 16.62
CA ARG A 94 -20.73 -17.33 15.75
C ARG A 94 -21.18 -16.12 16.54
N TYR A 95 -20.94 -14.92 16.03
CA TYR A 95 -21.32 -13.68 16.68
C TYR A 95 -21.69 -12.63 15.63
N ARG A 96 -22.51 -11.65 16.03
CA ARG A 96 -22.88 -10.55 15.14
C ARG A 96 -21.66 -9.68 14.87
N GLY A 97 -21.52 -9.26 13.63
CA GLY A 97 -20.49 -8.34 13.23
C GLY A 97 -20.93 -7.40 12.13
N GLN A 98 -20.01 -6.55 11.72
CA GLN A 98 -20.16 -5.60 10.65
C GLN A 98 -18.90 -5.62 9.79
N LEU A 99 -19.10 -5.42 8.49
CA LEU A 99 -18.02 -5.19 7.54
C LEU A 99 -17.84 -3.69 7.39
N ARG A 100 -16.66 -3.18 7.73
CA ARG A 100 -16.25 -1.80 7.44
C ARG A 100 -15.43 -1.80 6.16
N VAL A 101 -15.75 -0.88 5.27
CA VAL A 101 -15.04 -0.68 4.00
C VAL A 101 -14.39 0.70 4.04
N PHE A 102 -13.10 0.73 3.76
CA PHE A 102 -12.30 1.93 3.71
C PHE A 102 -11.72 2.08 2.31
N GLN A 103 -11.61 3.32 1.85
CA GLN A 103 -10.94 3.68 0.62
C GLN A 103 -9.68 4.45 1.00
N ILE A 104 -8.52 3.97 0.54
CA ILE A 104 -7.24 4.61 0.76
C ILE A 104 -6.75 5.12 -0.59
N SER A 105 -6.63 6.44 -0.73
CA SER A 105 -6.09 7.06 -1.94
C SER A 105 -4.63 6.63 -2.12
N ILE A 106 -4.31 6.02 -3.27
CA ILE A 106 -2.93 5.65 -3.64
C ILE A 106 -2.14 6.90 -4.03
N ARG A 107 -2.83 7.93 -4.52
CA ARG A 107 -2.26 9.24 -4.91
C ARG A 107 -2.51 10.35 -3.88
N GLU A 108 -2.46 10.04 -2.58
CA GLU A 108 -2.31 11.06 -1.53
C GLU A 108 -0.82 11.32 -1.26
N GLY A 109 -0.19 11.97 -2.22
CA GLY A 109 1.21 12.39 -2.17
C GLY A 109 1.45 13.35 -3.32
N VAL A 110 1.86 14.56 -2.98
CA VAL A 110 2.20 15.65 -3.88
C VAL A 110 3.00 15.11 -5.07
N ARG A 111 2.78 15.66 -6.26
CA ARG A 111 3.79 15.65 -7.34
C ARG A 111 5.04 16.41 -6.86
N GLU A 112 5.72 15.94 -5.83
CA GLU A 112 7.12 16.21 -5.69
C GLU A 112 7.76 15.25 -6.69
N THR A 113 8.05 15.79 -7.87
CA THR A 113 9.22 15.33 -8.61
C THR A 113 10.40 15.43 -7.64
N GLU A 114 10.59 14.40 -6.80
CA GLU A 114 11.83 14.17 -6.07
C GLU A 114 12.89 14.07 -7.16
N LYS A 115 13.58 15.19 -7.38
CA LYS A 115 14.79 15.17 -8.17
C LYS A 115 15.74 14.28 -7.40
N SER A 116 15.96 13.06 -7.87
CA SER A 116 16.98 12.17 -7.34
C SER A 116 18.29 12.97 -7.27
N VAL A 117 18.74 13.32 -6.07
CA VAL A 117 20.05 13.96 -5.90
C VAL A 117 21.06 12.84 -6.11
N ARG A 118 21.59 12.75 -7.32
CA ARG A 118 22.58 11.73 -7.70
C ARG A 118 24.01 12.14 -7.36
N ILE A 119 24.22 13.37 -6.90
CA ILE A 119 25.53 13.97 -6.67
C ILE A 119 25.50 14.70 -5.32
N CYS A 120 26.47 14.41 -4.47
CA CYS A 120 26.61 15.03 -3.15
C CYS A 120 26.90 16.53 -3.35
N PRO A 121 26.13 17.43 -2.72
CA PRO A 121 26.34 18.86 -2.88
C PRO A 121 27.65 19.37 -2.25
N GLU A 122 28.19 18.66 -1.26
CA GLU A 122 29.42 19.07 -0.56
C GLU A 122 30.70 18.63 -1.28
N CYS A 123 30.76 17.38 -1.74
CA CYS A 123 31.98 16.81 -2.32
C CYS A 123 31.88 16.45 -3.80
N GLY A 124 30.70 16.58 -4.42
CA GLY A 124 30.47 16.23 -5.82
C GLY A 124 30.50 14.73 -6.12
N SER A 125 30.53 13.86 -5.10
CA SER A 125 30.53 12.41 -5.28
C SER A 125 29.16 11.86 -5.69
N GLU A 126 29.15 10.82 -6.51
CA GLU A 126 27.95 10.04 -6.86
C GLU A 126 27.63 8.92 -5.84
N SER A 127 28.50 8.71 -4.85
CA SER A 127 28.37 7.69 -3.80
C SER A 127 27.34 8.12 -2.73
N ILE A 128 26.06 8.13 -3.08
CA ILE A 128 24.95 8.48 -2.19
C ILE A 128 24.15 7.24 -1.79
N GLN A 129 23.90 7.08 -0.49
CA GLN A 129 22.97 6.12 0.09
C GLN A 129 21.68 6.83 0.53
N TYR A 130 20.53 6.29 0.12
CA TYR A 130 19.23 6.77 0.55
C TYR A 130 18.83 6.05 1.85
N LEU A 131 18.59 6.81 2.92
CA LEU A 131 18.19 6.32 4.25
C LEU A 131 16.66 6.32 4.44
N GLY A 132 15.96 7.17 3.69
CA GLY A 132 14.50 7.31 3.67
C GLY A 132 14.02 8.10 2.46
N PRO A 133 12.72 8.44 2.36
CA PRO A 133 12.17 9.20 1.22
C PRO A 133 12.86 10.56 1.03
N SER A 134 13.13 11.27 2.13
CA SER A 134 13.75 12.59 2.13
C SER A 134 15.16 12.62 2.74
N GLU A 135 15.75 11.47 3.05
CA GLU A 135 16.99 11.36 3.82
C GLU A 135 18.07 10.63 3.00
N MET A 136 19.24 11.27 2.89
CA MET A 136 20.36 10.86 2.05
C MET A 136 21.68 11.09 2.78
N LEU A 137 22.60 10.14 2.64
CA LEU A 137 23.95 10.15 3.19
C LEU A 137 24.98 9.98 2.06
N CYS A 138 26.00 10.83 2.03
CA CYS A 138 27.16 10.64 1.16
C CYS A 138 28.20 9.75 1.85
N LEU A 139 28.59 8.66 1.19
CA LEU A 139 29.54 7.68 1.76
C LEU A 139 31.01 8.14 1.72
N ASP A 140 31.31 9.19 0.96
CA ASP A 140 32.68 9.68 0.79
C ASP A 140 33.03 10.86 1.71
N CYS A 141 32.03 11.64 2.14
CA CYS A 141 32.26 12.82 2.99
C CYS A 141 31.35 12.88 4.23
N ASP A 142 30.58 11.83 4.47
CA ASP A 142 29.63 11.70 5.59
C ASP A 142 28.60 12.86 5.67
N TRP A 143 28.36 13.55 4.56
CA TRP A 143 27.29 14.55 4.49
C TRP A 143 25.93 13.87 4.59
N ASP A 144 25.09 14.35 5.49
CA ASP A 144 23.75 13.83 5.77
C ASP A 144 22.71 14.94 5.63
N SER A 145 21.74 14.72 4.76
CA SER A 145 20.63 15.65 4.48
C SER A 145 19.53 15.65 5.55
N GLY A 146 19.47 14.61 6.39
CA GLY A 146 18.52 14.48 7.50
C GLY A 146 19.00 15.12 8.81
N LEU A 147 20.22 15.68 8.83
CA LEU A 147 20.82 16.27 10.02
C LEU A 147 20.22 17.67 10.29
N GLU A 148 19.00 17.70 10.83
CA GLU A 148 18.51 18.89 11.54
C GLU A 148 19.51 19.21 12.66
N VAL A 149 20.08 20.41 12.63
CA VAL A 149 21.01 20.93 13.64
C VAL A 149 20.29 21.00 14.99
N ARG A 150 20.23 19.89 15.71
CA ARG A 150 19.73 19.83 17.09
C ARG A 150 20.87 20.02 18.06
N PHE A 151 21.48 21.19 18.07
CA PHE A 151 22.16 21.68 19.27
C PHE A 151 22.22 23.20 19.27
N GLN A 152 21.50 23.81 20.20
CA GLN A 152 22.05 24.81 21.10
C GLN A 152 21.25 24.76 22.42
N PRO A 153 21.94 24.66 23.56
CA PRO A 153 21.98 25.86 24.37
C PRO A 153 23.37 26.21 24.90
N ARG A 154 23.70 27.48 24.59
CA ARG A 154 24.30 28.53 25.42
C ARG A 154 25.74 28.39 25.92
N ALA A 155 26.53 29.34 25.41
CA ALA A 155 27.65 29.99 26.07
C ALA A 155 27.43 30.21 27.58
N ARG A 156 28.38 29.71 28.38
CA ARG A 156 29.27 30.51 29.22
C ARG A 156 30.53 29.71 29.54
#